data_AF-A0A8T4SHX0-F1
#
_entry.id   AF-A0A8T4SHX0-F1
#
_cell.length_a   1.000
_cell.length_b   1.000
_cell.length_c   1.000
_cell.angle_alpha   90.00
_cell.angle_beta   90.00
_cell.angle_gamma   90.00
#
_symmetry.space_group_name_H-M   'P 1'
#
loop_
_entity.id
_entity.type
_entity.pdbx_description
1 polymer ?
#
loop_
_entity_poly.entity_id
_entity_poly.type
_entity_poly.pdbx_seq_one_letter_code
_entity_poly.pdbx_strand_id
1 'polypeptide(L)' 'MKTIKHRNCEVSIMELHTLLGIKYKVTRRFPEMSISETKIFRSKKKASALKCYS' A
#
# COMPACT_ATOMS: atom_id res chain seq x y z
N MET A 1 -8.10 -7.89 -0.23
CA MET A 1 -7.33 -6.73 -0.74
C MET A 1 -8.10 -5.47 -0.42
N LYS A 2 -7.48 -4.46 0.21
CA LYS A 2 -8.14 -3.19 0.57
C LYS A 2 -7.54 -2.06 -0.27
N THR A 3 -8.39 -1.30 -0.94
CA THR A 3 -7.96 -0.14 -1.74
C THR A 3 -8.53 1.13 -1.14
N ILE A 4 -7.69 2.16 -1.03
CA ILE A 4 -8.04 3.48 -0.52
C ILE A 4 -7.68 4.46 -1.63
N LYS A 5 -8.69 5.14 -2.18
CA LYS A 5 -8.48 6.21 -3.15
C LYS A 5 -8.31 7.53 -2.42
N HIS A 6 -7.24 8.24 -2.71
CA HIS A 6 -7.05 9.63 -2.33
C HIS A 6 -7.08 10.50 -3.59
N ARG A 7 -7.11 11.82 -3.39
CA ARG A 7 -7.23 12.82 -4.45
C ARG A 7 -6.14 12.69 -5.52
N ASN A 8 -4.90 12.39 -5.12
CA ASN A 8 -3.73 12.40 -6.02
C ASN A 8 -3.06 11.02 -6.15
N CYS A 9 -3.51 10.02 -5.38
CA CYS A 9 -2.95 8.67 -5.47
C CYS A 9 -3.92 7.59 -4.99
N GLU A 10 -3.76 6.38 -5.50
CA GLU A 10 -4.50 5.20 -5.09
C GLU A 10 -3.58 4.28 -4.28
N VAL A 11 -3.98 3.94 -3.06
CA VAL A 11 -3.22 3.05 -2.18
C VAL A 11 -3.92 1.70 -2.10
N SER A 12 -3.24 0.64 -2.52
CA SER A 12 -3.71 -0.75 -2.42
C SER A 12 -2.90 -1.51 -1.38
N ILE A 13 -3.57 -2.09 -0.39
CA ILE A 13 -2.97 -2.92 0.66
C ILE A 13 -3.42 -4.36 0.49
N MET A 14 -2.46 -5.27 0.40
CA MET A 14 -2.66 -6.70 0.29
C MET A 14 -1.97 -7.41 1.45
N GLU A 15 -2.75 -8.21 2.19
CA GLU A 15 -2.24 -9.10 3.21
C GLU A 15 -1.68 -10.36 2.54
N LEU A 16 -0.43 -10.69 2.85
CA LEU A 16 0.30 -11.84 2.35
C LEU A 16 0.54 -12.78 3.53
N HIS A 17 -0.14 -13.91 3.53
CA HIS A 17 0.08 -14.97 4.51
C HIS A 17 1.24 -15.84 4.03
N THR A 18 2.32 -15.87 4.81
CA THR A 18 3.51 -16.69 4.53
C THR A 18 3.75 -17.65 5.69
N LEU A 19 4.56 -18.69 5.47
CA LEU A 19 4.97 -19.62 6.53
C LEU A 19 5.65 -18.91 7.71
N LEU A 20 6.24 -17.73 7.48
CA LEU A 20 6.92 -16.91 8.49
C LEU A 20 6.00 -15.83 9.12
N GLY A 21 4.70 -15.88 8.84
CA GLY A 21 3.71 -14.93 9.34
C GLY A 21 3.12 -14.01 8.26
N ILE A 22 2.49 -12.91 8.70
CA ILE A 22 1.73 -12.00 7.82
C ILE A 22 2.61 -10.82 7.39
N LYS A 23 2.71 -10.61 6.08
CA LYS A 23 3.30 -9.41 5.47
C LYS A 23 2.21 -8.58 4.79
N TYR A 24 2.48 -7.31 4.58
CA TYR A 24 1.54 -6.36 4.00
C TYR A 24 2.21 -5.70 2.80
N LYS A 25 1.78 -6.04 1.59
CA LYS A 25 2.22 -5.39 0.35
C LYS A 25 1.35 -4.17 0.12
N VAL A 26 1.96 -3.00 0.13
CA VAL A 26 1.31 -1.71 -0.15
C VAL A 26 1.79 -1.22 -1.50
N THR A 27 0.86 -0.89 -2.38
CA THR A 27 1.11 -0.34 -3.71
C THR A 27 0.48 1.04 -3.78
N ARG A 28 1.26 2.08 -4.05
CA ARG A 28 0.78 3.44 -4.33
C ARG A 28 0.80 3.63 -5.85
N ARG A 29 -0.29 4.10 -6.43
CA ARG A 29 -0.36 4.50 -7.83
C ARG A 29 -0.63 5.99 -7.91
N PHE A 30 0.19 6.70 -8.66
CA PHE A 30 0.04 8.11 -8.95
C PHE A 30 -0.40 8.23 -10.42
N PRO A 31 -1.72 8.27 -10.69
CA PRO A 31 -2.24 8.21 -12.05
C PRO A 31 -1.76 9.40 -12.90
N GLU A 32 -1.67 10.60 -12.31
CA GLU A 32 -1.19 11.80 -13.00
C GLU A 32 0.26 11.67 -13.49
N MET A 33 1.11 10.98 -12.72
CA MET A 33 2.51 10.77 -13.08
C MET A 33 2.74 9.44 -13.81
N SER A 34 1.71 8.59 -13.95
CA SER A 34 1.83 7.22 -14.44
C SER A 34 2.90 6.38 -13.70
N ILE A 35 3.11 6.66 -12.40
CA ILE A 35 4.10 5.97 -11.56
C ILE A 35 3.39 5.08 -10.55
N SER A 36 3.99 3.91 -10.28
CA SER A 36 3.59 3.05 -9.16
C SER A 36 4.76 2.68 -8.26
N GLU A 37 4.58 2.85 -6.95
CA GLU A 37 5.54 2.44 -5.94
C GLU A 37 5.00 1.27 -5.14
N THR A 38 5.82 0.26 -4.89
CA THR A 38 5.45 -0.90 -4.07
C THR A 38 6.37 -1.03 -2.88
N LYS A 39 5.81 -1.25 -1.69
CA LYS A 39 6.56 -1.47 -0.45
C LYS A 39 5.93 -2.57 0.38
N ILE A 40 6.78 -3.40 1.00
CA ILE A 40 6.33 -4.49 1.89
C ILE A 40 6.59 -4.10 3.34
N PHE A 41 5.59 -4.31 4.18
CA PHE A 41 5.63 -4.05 5.62
C PHE A 41 5.40 -5.35 6.39
N ARG A 42 6.02 -5.44 7.58
CA ARG A 42 5.77 -6.53 8.54
C ARG A 42 4.60 -6.23 9.50
N SER A 43 4.10 -5.00 9.51
CA SER A 43 3.06 -4.56 10.45
C SER A 43 1.92 -3.87 9.72
N LYS A 44 0.68 -4.25 10.05
CA LYS A 44 -0.55 -3.64 9.53
C LYS A 44 -0.62 -2.15 9.80
N LYS A 45 -0.22 -1.72 11.01
CA LYS A 45 -0.26 -0.32 11.42
C LYS A 45 0.63 0.55 10.54
N LYS A 46 1.85 0.08 10.22
CA LYS A 46 2.76 0.78 9.30
C LYS A 46 2.26 0.77 7.86
N ALA A 47 1.66 -0.34 7.41
CA ALA A 47 1.07 -0.44 6.07
C ALA A 47 -0.09 0.56 5.88
N SER A 48 -0.99 0.64 6.87
CA SER A 48 -2.14 1.55 6.85
C SER A 48 -1.78 3.02 7.08
N ALA A 49 -0.63 3.30 7.70
CA ALA A 49 -0.14 4.66 7.88
C ALA A 49 0.42 5.29 6.59
N LEU A 50 0.66 4.47 5.55
CA LEU A 50 1.18 4.96 4.28
C LEU A 50 0.07 5.74 3.55
N LYS A 51 0.19 7.06 3.55
CA LYS A 51 -0.71 7.98 2.83
C LYS A 51 -0.06 8.46 1.53
N CYS A 52 -0.88 9.02 0.66
CA CYS A 52 -0.40 9.90 -0.41
C CYS A 52 0.15 11.19 0.23
N TYR A 53 1.23 11.75 -0.33
CA TYR A 53 1.71 13.06 0.09
C TYR A 53 0.66 14.11 -0.31
N SER A 54 0.42 15.06 0.60
CA SER A 54 -0.43 16.25 0.41
C SER A 54 0.33 17.37 -0.28
#